data_AF-A0A371QG85-F1
#
_entry.id   AF-A0A371QG85-F1
#
_cell.length_a   1.000
_cell.length_b   1.000
_cell.length_c   1.000
_cell.angle_alpha   90.00
_cell.angle_beta   90.00
_cell.angle_gamma   90.00
#
_symmetry.space_group_name_H-M   'P 1'
#
loop_
_entity.id
_entity.type
_entity.pdbx_description
1 polymer ?
#
loop_
_entity_poly.entity_id
_entity_poly.type
_entity_poly.pdbx_seq_one_letter_code
_entity_poly.pdbx_strand_id
1 'polypeptide(L)'
;METVNYKDLVAIGFPEHTSRNIIRQAKKIAVKKFEEARKNDKNAVQLGCSPFDNKRLGIAPKNIVENLIGISFSDIEGEKNGYIKDKEI
;
A
#
# COMPACT_ATOMS: atom_id res chain seq x y z
N MET A 1 -5.42 -6.77 -7.84
CA MET A 1 -4.77 -5.63 -7.15
C MET A 1 -5.00 -5.84 -5.66
N GLU A 2 -3.94 -5.99 -4.88
CA GLU A 2 -4.04 -6.18 -3.43
C GLU A 2 -4.04 -4.84 -2.69
N THR A 3 -4.78 -4.76 -1.59
CA THR A 3 -4.89 -3.58 -0.74
C THR A 3 -4.57 -3.93 0.70
N VAL A 4 -4.04 -2.97 1.44
CA VAL A 4 -3.65 -3.10 2.83
C VAL A 4 -4.40 -2.07 3.68
N ASN A 5 -4.78 -2.47 4.89
CA ASN A 5 -5.40 -1.64 5.90
C ASN A 5 -4.38 -1.27 7.01
N TYR A 6 -4.66 -0.21 7.78
CA TYR A 6 -3.82 0.17 8.92
C TYR A 6 -3.71 -0.96 9.97
N LYS A 7 -4.71 -1.84 10.07
CA LYS A 7 -4.69 -2.99 11.00
C LYS A 7 -3.60 -4.00 10.63
N ASP A 8 -3.32 -4.16 9.33
CA ASP A 8 -2.29 -5.09 8.85
C ASP A 8 -0.91 -4.58 9.24
N LEU A 9 -0.68 -3.27 9.16
CA LEU A 9 0.54 -2.61 9.63
C LEU A 9 0.71 -2.74 11.15
N VAL A 10 -0.39 -2.63 11.91
CA VAL A 10 -0.37 -2.89 13.36
C VAL A 10 -0.01 -4.34 13.67
N ALA A 11 -0.53 -5.30 12.90
CA ALA A 11 -0.20 -6.72 13.04
C ALA A 11 1.26 -7.06 12.70
N ILE A 12 1.98 -6.14 12.04
CA ILE A 12 3.41 -6.23 11.74
C ILE A 12 4.27 -5.56 12.82
N GLY A 13 3.66 -4.78 13.72
CA GLY A 13 4.33 -4.14 14.84
C GLY A 13 4.43 -2.62 14.75
N PHE A 14 3.85 -1.99 13.73
CA PHE A 14 3.78 -0.53 13.69
C PHE A 14 2.77 0.01 14.73
N PRO A 15 3.06 1.13 15.43
CA PRO A 15 2.06 1.81 16.24
C PRO A 15 0.84 2.21 15.40
N GLU A 16 -0.34 2.24 16.02
CA GLU A 16 -1.60 2.49 15.31
C GLU A 16 -1.63 3.87 14.62
N HIS A 17 -1.12 4.89 15.29
CA HIS A 17 -1.00 6.24 14.71
C HIS A 17 -0.07 6.26 13.49
N THR A 18 1.09 5.61 13.59
CA THR A 18 2.06 5.49 12.49
C THR A 18 1.45 4.74 11.31
N SER A 19 0.74 3.63 11.58
CA SER A 19 0.04 2.84 10.58
C SER A 19 -0.99 3.66 9.81
N ARG A 20 -1.81 4.46 10.50
CA ARG A 20 -2.75 5.37 9.85
C ARG A 20 -2.05 6.42 8.98
N ASN A 21 -0.92 6.96 9.45
CA ASN A 21 -0.15 7.93 8.69
C ASN A 21 0.47 7.33 7.42
N ILE A 22 0.99 6.10 7.49
CA ILE A 22 1.49 5.34 6.34
C ILE A 22 0.37 5.18 5.29
N ILE A 23 -0.82 4.72 5.70
CA ILE A 23 -1.97 4.59 4.79
C ILE A 23 -2.33 5.93 4.15
N ARG A 24 -2.36 7.03 4.91
CA ARG A 24 -2.64 8.36 4.35
C ARG A 24 -1.60 8.78 3.32
N GLN A 25 -0.31 8.51 3.57
CA GLN A 25 0.77 8.81 2.62
C GLN A 25 0.65 7.96 1.34
N ALA A 26 0.45 6.65 1.50
CA ALA A 26 0.29 5.74 0.37
C ALA A 26 -0.90 6.13 -0.53
N LYS A 27 -2.01 6.56 0.06
CA LYS A 27 -3.17 7.07 -0.69
C LYS A 27 -2.85 8.32 -1.49
N LYS A 28 -2.14 9.30 -0.91
CA LYS A 28 -1.72 10.50 -1.65
C LYS A 28 -0.88 10.15 -2.88
N ILE A 29 0.02 9.18 -2.74
CA ILE A 29 0.85 8.68 -3.85
C ILE A 29 -0.03 7.99 -4.91
N ALA A 30 -0.99 7.16 -4.48
CA ALA A 30 -1.92 6.48 -5.38
C ALA A 30 -2.78 7.47 -6.20
N VAL A 31 -3.28 8.53 -5.54
CA VAL A 31 -4.04 9.61 -6.19
C VAL A 31 -3.17 10.32 -7.22
N LYS A 32 -1.94 10.70 -6.84
CA LYS A 32 -1.00 11.38 -7.76
C LYS A 32 -0.66 10.53 -8.99
N LYS A 33 -0.34 9.25 -8.79
CA LYS A 33 -0.07 8.31 -9.89
C LYS A 33 -1.26 8.14 -10.83
N PHE A 34 -2.47 8.11 -10.27
CA PHE A 34 -3.71 8.03 -11.05
C PHE A 34 -3.90 9.28 -11.91
N GLU A 35 -3.71 10.47 -11.35
CA GLU A 35 -3.81 11.73 -12.09
C GLU A 35 -2.76 11.85 -13.20
N GLU A 36 -1.52 11.40 -12.94
CA GLU A 36 -0.45 11.36 -13.94
C GLU A 36 -0.79 10.39 -15.09
N ALA A 37 -1.25 9.18 -14.77
CA ALA A 37 -1.67 8.21 -15.78
C ALA A 37 -2.84 8.73 -16.63
N ARG A 38 -3.83 9.37 -15.99
CA ARG A 38 -4.98 9.97 -16.66
C ARG A 38 -4.59 11.04 -17.68
N LYS A 39 -3.57 11.86 -17.40
CA LYS A 39 -3.11 12.89 -18.33
C LYS A 39 -2.50 12.31 -19.62
N ASN A 40 -1.94 11.10 -19.53
CA ASN A 40 -1.21 10.48 -20.63
C ASN A 40 -2.09 9.55 -21.49
N ASP A 41 -3.18 9.03 -20.94
CA ASP A 41 -4.02 8.04 -21.63
C ASP A 41 -5.24 8.69 -22.31
N LYS A 42 -5.26 8.67 -23.65
CA LYS A 42 -6.35 9.21 -24.48
C LYS A 42 -7.50 8.22 -24.70
N ASN A 43 -7.29 6.91 -24.43
CA ASN A 43 -8.21 5.84 -24.86
C ASN A 43 -8.88 5.07 -23.69
N ALA A 44 -8.55 5.36 -22.44
CA ALA A 44 -9.12 4.66 -21.30
C ALA A 44 -10.48 5.23 -20.85
N VAL A 45 -11.35 4.35 -20.35
CA VAL A 45 -12.57 4.71 -19.59
C VAL A 45 -12.15 5.56 -18.39
N GLN A 46 -12.39 6.87 -18.45
CA GLN A 46 -11.89 7.79 -17.46
C GLN A 46 -12.74 7.76 -16.19
N LEU A 47 -12.24 7.12 -15.14
CA LEU A 47 -12.69 7.40 -13.78
C LEU A 47 -12.45 8.90 -13.49
N GLY A 48 -13.47 9.59 -12.96
CA GLY A 48 -13.39 11.03 -12.68
C GLY A 48 -12.36 11.38 -11.60
N CYS A 49 -12.07 10.43 -10.70
CA CYS A 49 -11.11 10.56 -9.61
C CYS A 49 -10.46 9.21 -9.26
N SER A 50 -9.41 9.24 -8.45
CA SER A 50 -8.72 8.03 -8.01
C SER A 50 -9.62 7.18 -7.10
N PRO A 51 -9.65 5.84 -7.25
CA PRO A 51 -10.35 4.94 -6.34
C PRO A 51 -9.92 5.06 -4.87
N PHE A 52 -8.74 5.62 -4.61
CA PHE A 52 -8.18 5.80 -3.27
C PHE A 52 -8.43 7.19 -2.67
N ASP A 53 -9.18 8.08 -3.35
CA ASP A 53 -9.43 9.45 -2.88
C ASP A 53 -10.51 9.55 -1.77
N ASN A 54 -11.07 8.43 -1.32
CA ASN A 54 -12.04 8.47 -0.22
C ASN A 54 -11.34 8.51 1.14
N LYS A 55 -11.32 9.67 1.82
CA LYS A 55 -10.69 9.85 3.15
C LYS A 55 -11.17 8.89 4.25
N ARG A 56 -12.40 8.36 4.16
CA ARG A 56 -12.98 7.45 5.17
C ARG A 56 -12.47 6.01 5.03
N LEU A 57 -11.99 5.64 3.85
CA LEU A 57 -11.47 4.31 3.59
C LEU A 57 -10.03 4.21 4.13
N GLY A 58 -9.82 3.39 5.15
CA GLY A 58 -8.51 3.11 5.76
C GLY A 58 -7.63 2.16 4.95
N ILE A 59 -7.84 2.06 3.64
CA ILE A 59 -7.13 1.13 2.74
C ILE A 59 -6.28 1.87 1.72
N ALA A 60 -5.16 1.26 1.34
CA ALA A 60 -4.24 1.73 0.31
C ALA A 60 -3.73 0.56 -0.55
N PRO A 61 -3.20 0.81 -1.77
CA PRO A 61 -2.55 -0.21 -2.58
C PRO A 61 -1.36 -0.84 -1.86
N LYS A 62 -1.29 -2.18 -1.80
CA LYS A 62 -0.21 -2.91 -1.12
C LYS A 62 1.18 -2.52 -1.61
N ASN A 63 1.35 -2.50 -2.93
CA ASN A 63 2.62 -2.15 -3.58
C ASN A 63 3.15 -0.77 -3.18
N ILE A 64 2.27 0.23 -3.00
CA ILE A 64 2.67 1.57 -2.58
C ILE A 64 3.05 1.58 -1.10
N VAL A 65 2.33 0.82 -0.28
CA VAL A 65 2.64 0.70 1.16
C VAL A 65 3.99 -0.01 1.35
N GLU A 66 4.23 -1.12 0.66
CA GLU A 66 5.52 -1.85 0.69
C GLU A 66 6.68 -0.96 0.27
N ASN A 67 6.52 -0.21 -0.82
CA ASN A 67 7.54 0.73 -1.27
C ASN A 67 7.79 1.87 -0.27
N LEU A 68 6.79 2.27 0.53
CA LEU A 68 6.94 3.33 1.53
C LEU A 68 7.69 2.84 2.78
N ILE A 69 7.41 1.60 3.22
CA ILE A 69 8.03 1.03 4.43
C ILE A 69 9.36 0.32 4.14
N GLY A 70 9.61 -0.05 2.87
CA GLY A 70 10.82 -0.76 2.46
C GLY A 70 10.83 -2.25 2.82
N ILE A 71 9.67 -2.84 3.11
CA ILE A 71 9.49 -4.22 3.57
C ILE A 71 8.33 -4.83 2.79
N SER A 72 8.47 -6.07 2.32
CA SER A 72 7.35 -6.81 1.73
C SER A 72 6.53 -7.52 2.80
N PHE A 73 5.20 -7.50 2.67
CA PHE A 73 4.31 -8.25 3.56
C PHE A 73 4.55 -9.77 3.45
N SER A 74 4.95 -10.26 2.28
CA SER A 74 5.22 -11.68 2.05
C SER A 74 6.40 -12.20 2.85
N ASP A 75 7.41 -11.35 3.12
CA ASP A 75 8.57 -11.73 3.92
C ASP A 75 8.19 -11.91 5.39
N ILE A 76 7.23 -11.11 5.88
CA ILE A 76 6.73 -11.18 7.26
C ILE A 76 5.82 -12.40 7.49
N GLU A 77 5.03 -12.77 6.50
CA GLU A 77 4.21 -14.00 6.55
C GLU A 77 5.10 -15.26 6.57
N GLY A 78 6.24 -15.24 5.88
CA GLY A 78 7.25 -16.31 5.93
C GLY A 78 7.83 -16.52 7.33
N GLU A 79 8.21 -15.44 8.03
CA GLU A 79 8.75 -15.49 9.39
C GLU A 79 7.73 -16.04 10.41
N LYS A 80 6.45 -15.64 10.32
CA LYS A 80 5.40 -16.12 11.23
C LYS A 80 5.07 -17.61 11.04
N ASN A 81 5.24 -18.12 9.82
CA ASN A 81 5.02 -19.52 9.50
C ASN A 81 6.29 -20.39 9.63
N GLY A 82 7.38 -19.85 10.16
CA GLY A 82 8.62 -20.61 10.39
C GLY A 82 9.46 -20.88 9.14
N TYR A 83 9.18 -20.21 8.02
CA TYR A 83 10.03 -20.27 6.83
C TYR A 83 11.17 -19.28 6.97
N ILE A 84 12.29 -19.75 7.51
CA ILE A 84 13.57 -19.05 7.38
C ILE A 84 13.92 -19.11 5.88
N LYS A 85 13.78 -18.00 5.16
CA LYS A 85 14.47 -17.87 3.88
C LYS A 85 15.95 -17.84 4.23
N ASP A 86 16.62 -18.96 4.04
CA ASP A 86 18.08 -19.02 4.06
C ASP A 86 18.58 -17.86 3.19
N LYS A 87 19.26 -16.91 3.82
CA LYS A 87 19.98 -15.87 3.09
C LYS A 87 21.06 -16.63 2.31
N GLU A 88 20.84 -16.79 1.00
CA GLU A 88 21.91 -17.18 0.09
C GLU A 88 23.11 -16.24 0.32
N ILE A 89 24.25 -16.89 0.54
CA ILE A 89 25.56 -16.35 0.92
C ILE A 89 26.11 -15.43 -0.16
#